data_AF-A0A3P1ZXJ9-F1
#
_entry.id   AF-A0A3P1ZXJ9-F1
#
_cell.length_a   1.000
_cell.length_b   1.000
_cell.length_c   1.000
_cell.angle_alpha   90.00
_cell.angle_beta   90.00
_cell.angle_gamma   90.00
#
_symmetry.space_group_name_H-M   'P 1'
#
loop_
_entity.id
_entity.type
_entity.pdbx_description
1 polymer ?
#
loop_
_entity_poly.entity_id
_entity_poly.type
_entity_poly.pdbx_seq_one_letter_code
_entity_poly.pdbx_strand_id
1 'polypeptide(L)'
;MLNGGAAKDCLPAALACVDALAPLDATPCRILRERLAAWHSAGGCEGREPLARTFLPEAVEGGAEQCITPHDVAAFCHERAVGHMLGKAAEQAGGRQLRDGVPKQFWAVNLADAFDADTPGRSIDVGDILSRPMQALWQGMNVLPWQGPPALNGRGFLSVLFEATANPQLDPASERALFFEKNHFFLSREYCHMHSRFGFHTVNVEARLGALPQENHLLFQLRGGAANLERRMLRTRLVADVLAPFGFTAELNHDAVCARRGNVDIEEGERLAAVMGYVAIHTRQLDMIMQDAPQVAARRAAMLEHCRALYAGQALF
;
A
#
# COMPACT_ATOMS: atom_id res chain seq x y z
N MET A 1 -11.19 0.53 17.68
CA MET A 1 -11.83 1.83 17.94
C MET A 1 -11.30 2.36 19.26
N LEU A 2 -10.56 3.47 19.26
CA LEU A 2 -10.16 4.10 20.51
C LEU A 2 -11.38 4.77 21.15
N ASN A 3 -11.60 4.55 22.44
CA ASN A 3 -12.66 5.23 23.21
C ASN A 3 -12.51 6.75 23.09
N GLY A 4 -13.64 7.48 23.05
CA GLY A 4 -13.71 8.92 22.74
C GLY A 4 -12.88 9.87 23.63
N GLY A 5 -12.29 9.38 24.74
CA GLY A 5 -11.33 10.13 25.54
C GLY A 5 -9.96 10.30 24.86
N ALA A 6 -9.36 9.21 24.36
CA ALA A 6 -8.03 9.25 23.74
C ALA A 6 -8.01 9.97 22.38
N ALA A 7 -9.15 10.01 21.69
CA ALA A 7 -9.25 10.69 20.39
C ALA A 7 -9.30 12.23 20.53
N LYS A 8 -9.80 12.77 21.67
CA LYS A 8 -9.84 14.22 21.92
C LYS A 8 -8.44 14.82 22.10
N ASP A 9 -7.54 14.07 22.71
CA ASP A 9 -6.14 14.50 22.92
C ASP A 9 -5.36 14.62 21.60
N CYS A 10 -5.77 13.89 20.56
CA CYS A 10 -5.15 13.93 19.23
C CYS A 10 -5.68 15.04 18.31
N LEU A 11 -6.79 15.71 18.67
CA LEU A 11 -7.44 16.71 17.80
C LEU A 11 -6.53 17.90 17.46
N PRO A 12 -5.77 18.50 18.39
CA PRO A 12 -4.87 19.61 18.07
C PRO A 12 -3.79 19.22 17.07
N ALA A 13 -3.22 18.01 17.21
CA ALA A 13 -2.22 17.49 16.29
C ALA A 13 -2.79 17.25 14.89
N ALA A 14 -3.99 16.66 14.79
CA ALA A 14 -4.66 16.44 13.52
C ALA A 14 -4.97 17.76 12.79
N LEU A 15 -5.44 18.79 13.51
CA LEU A 15 -5.65 20.12 12.94
C LEU A 15 -4.33 20.75 12.48
N ALA A 16 -3.26 20.65 13.26
CA ALA A 16 -1.95 21.14 12.85
C ALA A 16 -1.45 20.49 11.56
N CYS A 17 -1.68 19.17 11.37
CA CYS A 17 -1.36 18.47 10.13
C CYS A 17 -2.17 19.01 8.93
N VAL A 18 -3.47 19.24 9.11
CA VAL A 18 -4.35 19.83 8.08
C VAL A 18 -3.85 21.21 7.67
N ASP A 19 -3.47 22.01 8.66
CA ASP A 19 -3.02 23.39 8.45
C ASP A 19 -1.69 23.45 7.72
N ALA A 20 -0.77 22.55 8.06
CA ALA A 20 0.51 22.40 7.37
C ALA A 20 0.34 21.93 5.92
N LEU A 21 -0.68 21.11 5.63
CA LEU A 21 -0.96 20.58 4.29
C LEU A 21 -1.81 21.54 3.43
N ALA A 22 -2.55 22.47 4.04
CA ALA A 22 -3.46 23.38 3.33
C ALA A 22 -2.83 24.17 2.17
N PRO A 23 -1.54 24.61 2.22
CA PRO A 23 -0.89 25.24 1.06
C PRO A 23 -0.71 24.32 -0.15
N LEU A 24 -0.73 23.00 0.07
CA LEU A 24 -0.55 21.96 -0.96
C LEU A 24 -1.90 21.45 -1.49
N ASP A 25 -2.88 21.25 -0.60
CA ASP A 25 -4.20 20.67 -0.92
C ASP A 25 -5.35 21.42 -0.22
N ALA A 26 -5.63 22.65 -0.65
CA ALA A 26 -6.55 23.55 0.06
C ALA A 26 -7.99 23.01 0.21
N THR A 27 -8.57 22.46 -0.86
CA THR A 27 -9.97 21.98 -0.85
C THR A 27 -10.16 20.76 0.07
N PRO A 28 -9.36 19.69 -0.04
CA PRO A 28 -9.43 18.58 0.91
C PRO A 28 -9.20 19.00 2.37
N CYS A 29 -8.22 19.88 2.61
CA CYS A 29 -7.91 20.34 3.97
C CYS A 29 -9.07 21.13 4.59
N ARG A 30 -9.79 21.95 3.81
CA ARG A 30 -11.00 22.65 4.28
C ARG A 30 -12.09 21.67 4.70
N ILE A 31 -12.37 20.66 3.87
CA ILE A 31 -13.39 19.63 4.16
C ILE A 31 -13.03 18.84 5.43
N LEU A 32 -11.76 18.46 5.58
CA LEU A 32 -11.27 17.77 6.77
C LEU A 32 -11.43 18.61 8.04
N ARG A 33 -11.10 19.89 7.97
CA ARG A 33 -11.25 20.82 9.10
C ARG A 33 -12.72 20.95 9.52
N GLU A 34 -13.63 21.11 8.57
CA GLU A 34 -15.09 21.18 8.83
C GLU A 34 -15.61 19.88 9.48
N ARG A 35 -15.18 18.72 8.97
CA ARG A 35 -15.62 17.41 9.47
C ARG A 35 -15.03 17.09 10.85
N LEU A 36 -13.80 17.49 11.13
CA LEU A 36 -13.21 17.38 12.47
C LEU A 36 -13.92 18.27 13.49
N ALA A 37 -14.33 19.48 13.11
CA ALA A 37 -15.11 20.34 13.97
C ALA A 37 -16.50 19.74 14.27
N ALA A 38 -17.16 19.15 13.26
CA ALA A 38 -18.42 18.44 13.43
C ALA A 38 -18.25 17.21 14.35
N TRP A 39 -17.20 16.43 14.16
CA TRP A 39 -16.84 15.29 15.02
C TRP A 39 -16.63 15.71 16.48
N HIS A 40 -15.86 16.79 16.71
CA HIS A 40 -15.59 17.29 18.05
C HIS A 40 -16.87 17.77 18.75
N SER A 41 -17.72 18.51 18.02
CA SER A 41 -18.98 19.04 18.53
C SER A 41 -19.97 17.93 18.88
N ALA A 42 -19.98 16.83 18.12
CA ALA A 42 -20.79 15.65 18.38
C ALA A 42 -20.21 14.73 19.47
N GLY A 43 -19.06 15.07 20.07
CA GLY A 43 -18.42 14.24 21.09
C GLY A 43 -17.80 12.93 20.55
N GLY A 44 -17.69 12.78 19.24
CA GLY A 44 -17.22 11.55 18.59
C GLY A 44 -17.99 11.23 17.31
N CYS A 45 -17.99 9.95 16.93
CA CYS A 45 -18.80 9.43 15.82
C CYS A 45 -20.19 8.94 16.26
N GLU A 46 -20.82 9.56 17.27
CA GLU A 46 -22.12 9.07 17.76
C GLU A 46 -23.16 8.98 16.63
N GLY A 47 -23.71 7.77 16.44
CA GLY A 47 -24.70 7.49 15.39
C GLY A 47 -24.15 7.43 13.96
N ARG A 48 -22.83 7.48 13.75
CA ARG A 48 -22.19 7.39 12.42
C ARG A 48 -21.07 6.36 12.44
N GLU A 49 -20.96 5.58 11.36
CA GLU A 49 -19.79 4.71 11.21
C GLU A 49 -18.53 5.54 10.86
N PRO A 50 -17.39 5.30 11.54
CA PRO A 50 -16.11 5.87 11.15
C PRO A 50 -15.72 5.46 9.73
N LEU A 51 -15.11 6.39 9.00
CA LEU A 51 -14.55 6.13 7.69
C LEU A 51 -13.29 5.26 7.82
N ALA A 52 -13.23 4.16 7.07
CA ALA A 52 -12.01 3.37 6.97
C ALA A 52 -10.90 4.16 6.26
N ARG A 53 -9.66 4.04 6.76
CA ARG A 53 -8.55 4.95 6.43
C ARG A 53 -8.18 4.94 4.95
N THR A 54 -8.35 3.81 4.28
CA THR A 54 -8.04 3.61 2.85
C THR A 54 -8.95 4.41 1.90
N PHE A 55 -10.05 4.97 2.38
CA PHE A 55 -11.04 5.72 1.57
C PHE A 55 -11.01 7.20 1.84
N LEU A 56 -10.14 7.63 2.75
CA LEU A 56 -10.12 8.99 3.18
C LEU A 56 -9.78 9.98 2.06
N PRO A 57 -8.80 9.73 1.16
CA PRO A 57 -8.59 10.60 0.01
C PRO A 57 -9.84 10.76 -0.86
N GLU A 58 -10.46 9.64 -1.24
CA GLU A 58 -11.65 9.61 -2.11
C GLU A 58 -12.87 10.26 -1.44
N ALA A 59 -13.11 9.95 -0.15
CA ALA A 59 -14.25 10.49 0.59
C ALA A 59 -14.12 11.99 0.83
N VAL A 60 -12.89 12.50 0.97
CA VAL A 60 -12.63 13.93 1.15
C VAL A 60 -12.74 14.66 -0.19
N GLU A 61 -12.12 14.13 -1.25
CA GLU A 61 -12.17 14.75 -2.58
C GLU A 61 -13.54 14.63 -3.26
N GLY A 62 -14.24 13.52 -3.02
CA GLY A 62 -15.59 13.24 -3.52
C GLY A 62 -16.72 13.75 -2.62
N GLY A 63 -16.42 14.30 -1.45
CA GLY A 63 -17.41 14.93 -0.56
C GLY A 63 -18.39 13.99 0.16
N ALA A 64 -17.98 12.75 0.47
CA ALA A 64 -18.84 11.78 1.18
C ALA A 64 -19.04 12.14 2.68
N GLU A 65 -20.23 11.93 3.25
CA GLU A 65 -20.63 12.40 4.60
C GLU A 65 -20.33 11.47 5.80
N GLN A 66 -19.43 10.49 5.67
CA GLN A 66 -19.09 9.56 6.76
C GLN A 66 -18.50 10.26 8.01
N CYS A 67 -18.34 9.56 9.13
CA CYS A 67 -17.61 10.15 10.25
C CYS A 67 -16.10 10.12 9.99
N ILE A 68 -15.40 11.25 10.14
CA ILE A 68 -13.92 11.31 10.07
C ILE A 68 -13.39 11.57 11.48
N THR A 69 -12.42 10.76 11.89
CA THR A 69 -11.75 10.89 13.19
C THR A 69 -10.42 11.64 13.06
N PRO A 70 -9.84 12.13 14.16
CA PRO A 70 -8.47 12.70 14.16
C PRO A 70 -7.42 11.75 13.61
N HIS A 71 -7.56 10.44 13.84
CA HIS A 71 -6.66 9.44 13.30
C HIS A 71 -6.77 9.35 11.77
N ASP A 72 -8.00 9.39 11.24
CA ASP A 72 -8.21 9.37 9.80
C ASP A 72 -7.46 10.55 9.18
N VAL A 73 -7.70 11.76 9.68
CA VAL A 73 -7.01 12.97 9.21
C VAL A 73 -5.49 12.85 9.21
N ALA A 74 -4.89 12.33 10.29
CA ALA A 74 -3.45 12.10 10.34
C ALA A 74 -2.98 11.14 9.23
N ALA A 75 -3.76 10.10 8.91
CA ALA A 75 -3.46 9.19 7.82
C ALA A 75 -3.56 9.87 6.44
N PHE A 76 -4.57 10.71 6.19
CA PHE A 76 -4.64 11.50 4.95
C PHE A 76 -3.47 12.46 4.82
N CYS A 77 -3.17 13.19 5.89
CA CYS A 77 -2.06 14.13 5.89
C CYS A 77 -0.73 13.42 5.63
N HIS A 78 -0.51 12.25 6.22
CA HIS A 78 0.65 11.40 5.93
C HIS A 78 0.68 11.00 4.45
N GLU A 79 -0.40 10.42 3.92
CA GLU A 79 -0.47 9.97 2.53
C GLU A 79 -0.22 11.12 1.54
N ARG A 80 -0.77 12.32 1.81
CA ARG A 80 -0.55 13.51 0.96
C ARG A 80 0.83 14.10 1.10
N ALA A 81 1.35 14.21 2.33
CA ALA A 81 2.70 14.71 2.57
C ALA A 81 3.73 13.80 1.91
N VAL A 82 3.56 12.48 2.06
CA VAL A 82 4.31 11.46 1.32
C VAL A 82 4.14 11.72 -0.17
N GLY A 83 2.93 11.63 -0.74
CA GLY A 83 2.69 11.83 -2.17
C GLY A 83 3.34 13.11 -2.76
N HIS A 84 3.30 14.23 -2.03
CA HIS A 84 3.94 15.48 -2.45
C HIS A 84 5.47 15.44 -2.35
N MET A 85 6.02 14.91 -1.25
CA MET A 85 7.47 14.65 -1.12
C MET A 85 7.95 13.73 -2.25
N LEU A 86 7.20 12.68 -2.53
CA LEU A 86 7.47 11.71 -3.58
C LEU A 86 7.48 12.37 -4.96
N GLY A 87 6.51 13.24 -5.26
CA GLY A 87 6.47 14.00 -6.51
C GLY A 87 7.67 14.91 -6.70
N LYS A 88 8.00 15.70 -5.68
CA LYS A 88 9.19 16.55 -5.72
C LYS A 88 10.48 15.76 -5.86
N ALA A 89 10.62 14.63 -5.14
CA ALA A 89 11.79 13.78 -5.22
C ALA A 89 11.93 13.13 -6.62
N ALA A 90 10.81 12.74 -7.24
CA ALA A 90 10.80 12.23 -8.61
C ALA A 90 11.23 13.29 -9.64
N GLU A 91 10.81 14.54 -9.47
CA GLU A 91 11.19 15.66 -10.33
C GLU A 91 12.67 16.05 -10.18
N GLN A 92 13.20 16.01 -8.95
CA GLN A 92 14.53 16.53 -8.62
C GLN A 92 15.66 15.49 -8.76
N ALA A 93 15.45 14.26 -8.28
CA ALA A 93 16.52 13.27 -8.15
C ALA A 93 16.69 12.39 -9.40
N GLY A 94 15.65 12.24 -10.22
CA GLY A 94 15.62 11.29 -11.33
C GLY A 94 15.80 9.84 -10.83
N GLY A 95 14.69 9.12 -10.62
CA GLY A 95 14.74 7.76 -10.09
C GLY A 95 15.71 6.85 -10.89
N ARG A 96 16.45 6.00 -10.17
CA ARG A 96 17.39 5.03 -10.76
C ARG A 96 16.69 3.71 -10.97
N GLN A 97 16.81 3.14 -12.16
CA GLN A 97 16.24 1.82 -12.46
C GLN A 97 16.93 0.75 -11.60
N LEU A 98 16.14 -0.08 -10.91
CA LEU A 98 16.67 -1.20 -10.16
C LEU A 98 17.22 -2.28 -11.09
N ARG A 99 18.36 -2.84 -10.70
CA ARG A 99 18.98 -4.00 -11.33
C ARG A 99 19.15 -5.12 -10.31
N ASP A 100 18.79 -6.32 -10.73
CA ASP A 100 18.99 -7.54 -9.94
C ASP A 100 19.26 -8.67 -10.92
N GLY A 101 20.55 -8.84 -11.22
CA GLY A 101 21.09 -9.54 -12.39
C GLY A 101 20.78 -8.84 -13.72
N VAL A 102 19.52 -8.46 -13.91
CA VAL A 102 18.96 -7.78 -15.08
C VAL A 102 18.20 -6.51 -14.67
N PRO A 103 18.07 -5.50 -15.55
CA PRO A 103 17.23 -4.34 -15.31
C PRO A 103 15.77 -4.74 -15.04
N LYS A 104 15.18 -4.17 -14.00
CA LYS A 104 13.79 -4.40 -13.58
C LYS A 104 12.92 -3.20 -13.95
N GLN A 105 11.62 -3.42 -14.04
CA GLN A 105 10.64 -2.35 -14.24
C GLN A 105 10.25 -1.69 -12.90
N PHE A 106 11.26 -1.35 -12.10
CA PHE A 106 11.15 -0.65 -10.83
C PHE A 106 12.21 0.44 -10.76
N TRP A 107 11.87 1.60 -10.20
CA TRP A 107 12.79 2.73 -10.03
C TRP A 107 12.92 3.09 -8.56
N ALA A 108 14.13 3.28 -8.08
CA ALA A 108 14.40 3.75 -6.72
C ALA A 108 14.73 5.24 -6.71
N VAL A 109 14.13 5.95 -5.77
CA VAL A 109 14.39 7.35 -5.47
C VAL A 109 14.98 7.40 -4.06
N ASN A 110 16.17 7.98 -3.95
CA ASN A 110 16.80 8.21 -2.66
C ASN A 110 16.19 9.47 -2.02
N LEU A 111 15.55 9.32 -0.87
CA LEU A 111 15.04 10.42 -0.08
C LEU A 111 16.12 11.06 0.80
N ALA A 112 17.11 10.27 1.22
CA ALA A 112 18.19 10.73 2.10
C ALA A 112 19.44 9.86 1.94
N ASP A 113 19.47 8.70 2.59
CA ASP A 113 20.66 7.87 2.77
C ASP A 113 20.45 6.40 2.40
N ALA A 114 19.53 6.11 1.48
CA ALA A 114 19.25 4.75 1.02
C ALA A 114 20.33 4.18 0.12
N PHE A 115 21.07 5.02 -0.58
CA PHE A 115 22.22 4.66 -1.40
C PHE A 115 23.04 5.92 -1.68
N ASP A 116 24.28 5.75 -2.11
CA ASP A 116 25.16 6.87 -2.41
C ASP A 116 24.62 7.69 -3.60
N ALA A 117 24.28 8.95 -3.34
CA ALA A 117 23.77 9.87 -4.34
C ALA A 117 24.86 10.28 -5.35
N ASP A 118 26.13 10.25 -4.95
CA ASP A 118 27.26 10.66 -5.79
C ASP A 118 27.66 9.57 -6.78
N THR A 119 27.26 8.31 -6.54
CA THR A 119 27.47 7.21 -7.48
C THR A 119 26.80 7.55 -8.82
N PRO A 120 27.52 7.67 -9.95
CA PRO A 120 26.93 8.08 -11.22
C PRO A 120 26.13 6.94 -11.86
N GLY A 121 25.02 7.26 -12.53
CA GLY A 121 24.28 6.30 -13.37
C GLY A 121 22.77 6.42 -13.31
N ARG A 122 22.09 5.83 -14.29
CA ARG A 122 20.62 5.74 -14.37
C ARG A 122 20.06 4.46 -13.75
N SER A 123 20.93 3.59 -13.26
CA SER A 123 20.57 2.31 -12.67
C SER A 123 21.35 2.07 -11.38
N ILE A 124 20.78 1.28 -10.47
CA ILE A 124 21.41 0.86 -9.22
C ILE A 124 21.14 -0.62 -9.00
N ASP A 125 22.16 -1.37 -8.60
CA ASP A 125 21.99 -2.79 -8.24
C ASP A 125 21.32 -2.88 -6.87
N VAL A 126 20.38 -3.83 -6.71
CA VAL A 126 19.62 -3.99 -5.46
C VAL A 126 20.58 -4.21 -4.28
N GLY A 127 21.69 -4.92 -4.47
CA GLY A 127 22.70 -5.14 -3.43
C GLY A 127 23.35 -3.86 -2.89
N ASP A 128 23.31 -2.74 -3.63
CA ASP A 128 23.89 -1.46 -3.22
C ASP A 128 22.90 -0.59 -2.42
N ILE A 129 21.66 -1.05 -2.24
CA ILE A 129 20.64 -0.34 -1.47
C ILE A 129 20.80 -0.64 0.03
N LEU A 130 20.99 0.40 0.82
CA LEU A 130 21.20 0.33 2.28
C LEU A 130 19.88 0.29 3.08
N SER A 131 18.74 0.46 2.42
CA SER A 131 17.42 0.42 3.04
C SER A 131 17.06 -1.01 3.45
N ARG A 132 17.18 -1.31 4.76
CA ARG A 132 16.79 -2.60 5.36
C ARG A 132 15.35 -3.03 5.02
N PRO A 133 14.32 -2.18 5.19
CA PRO A 133 12.96 -2.56 4.82
C PRO A 133 12.78 -2.83 3.33
N MET A 134 13.52 -2.13 2.46
CA MET A 134 13.47 -2.40 1.01
C MET A 134 14.09 -3.76 0.67
N GLN A 135 15.26 -4.08 1.24
CA GLN A 135 15.92 -5.37 1.01
C GLN A 135 15.02 -6.54 1.39
N ALA A 136 14.42 -6.47 2.59
CA ALA A 136 13.52 -7.51 3.06
C ALA A 136 12.25 -7.62 2.20
N LEU A 137 11.66 -6.49 1.82
CA LEU A 137 10.52 -6.45 0.91
C LEU A 137 10.87 -7.06 -0.46
N TRP A 138 12.01 -6.69 -1.04
CA TRP A 138 12.49 -7.19 -2.33
C TRP A 138 12.78 -8.69 -2.30
N GLN A 139 13.40 -9.18 -1.23
CA GLN A 139 13.60 -10.62 -1.00
C GLN A 139 12.25 -11.35 -1.05
N GLY A 140 11.25 -10.86 -0.30
CA GLY A 140 9.91 -11.42 -0.29
C GLY A 140 9.24 -11.46 -1.66
N MET A 141 9.39 -10.37 -2.44
CA MET A 141 8.86 -10.29 -3.81
C MET A 141 9.48 -11.31 -4.77
N ASN A 142 10.75 -11.67 -4.55
CA ASN A 142 11.52 -12.49 -5.49
C ASN A 142 11.84 -13.90 -4.95
N VAL A 143 11.37 -14.25 -3.74
CA VAL A 143 11.66 -15.54 -3.11
C VAL A 143 11.13 -16.72 -3.93
N LEU A 144 10.01 -16.53 -4.62
CA LEU A 144 9.46 -17.52 -5.54
C LEU A 144 9.09 -16.84 -6.86
N PRO A 145 9.37 -17.48 -8.01
CA PRO A 145 8.96 -16.94 -9.29
C PRO A 145 7.43 -16.89 -9.38
N TRP A 146 6.90 -15.76 -9.83
CA TRP A 146 5.50 -15.66 -10.17
C TRP A 146 5.23 -16.45 -11.45
N GLN A 147 4.41 -17.51 -11.35
CA GLN A 147 4.14 -18.46 -12.43
C GLN A 147 3.15 -17.94 -13.50
N GLY A 148 2.86 -16.63 -13.51
CA GLY A 148 1.85 -16.02 -14.38
C GLY A 148 0.44 -16.04 -13.80
N PRO A 149 -0.55 -15.51 -14.55
CA PRO A 149 -1.95 -15.54 -14.13
C PRO A 149 -2.40 -16.99 -13.89
N PRO A 150 -3.27 -17.23 -12.90
CA PRO A 150 -3.93 -18.52 -12.75
C PRO A 150 -4.63 -18.94 -14.06
N ALA A 151 -4.68 -20.25 -14.34
CA ALA A 151 -5.35 -20.77 -15.51
C ALA A 151 -6.84 -20.35 -15.52
N LEU A 152 -7.26 -19.67 -16.59
CA LEU A 152 -8.62 -19.16 -16.73
C LEU A 152 -9.50 -20.15 -17.47
N ASN A 153 -10.72 -20.33 -16.98
CA ASN A 153 -11.77 -21.00 -17.75
C ASN A 153 -12.26 -20.03 -18.85
N GLY A 154 -12.71 -20.52 -20.02
CA GLY A 154 -13.08 -19.67 -21.18
C GLY A 154 -14.07 -18.53 -20.87
N ARG A 155 -15.01 -18.76 -19.94
CA ARG A 155 -15.96 -17.74 -19.45
C ARG A 155 -15.30 -16.64 -18.61
N GLY A 156 -14.26 -16.96 -17.85
CA GLY A 156 -13.50 -16.02 -17.03
C GLY A 156 -12.63 -15.07 -17.86
N PHE A 157 -12.06 -15.57 -18.96
CA PHE A 157 -11.29 -14.74 -19.90
C PHE A 157 -12.18 -13.70 -20.63
N LEU A 158 -13.37 -14.11 -21.10
CA LEU A 158 -14.29 -13.23 -21.80
C LEU A 158 -14.86 -12.10 -20.90
N SER A 159 -15.12 -12.39 -19.62
CA SER A 159 -15.55 -11.38 -18.64
C SER A 159 -14.51 -10.28 -18.47
N VAL A 160 -13.23 -10.64 -18.43
CA VAL A 160 -12.11 -9.69 -18.24
C VAL A 160 -11.94 -8.81 -19.47
N LEU A 161 -12.05 -9.37 -20.67
CA LEU A 161 -12.03 -8.57 -21.91
C LEU A 161 -13.19 -7.57 -21.96
N PHE A 162 -14.40 -8.01 -21.59
CA PHE A 162 -15.57 -7.13 -21.55
C PHE A 162 -15.40 -6.00 -20.53
N GLU A 163 -14.94 -6.32 -19.31
CA GLU A 163 -14.66 -5.33 -18.28
C GLU A 163 -13.53 -4.36 -18.66
N ALA A 164 -12.48 -4.84 -19.32
CA ALA A 164 -11.42 -4.00 -19.87
C ALA A 164 -11.90 -3.08 -21.00
N THR A 165 -12.92 -3.46 -21.77
CA THR A 165 -13.51 -2.54 -22.78
C THR A 165 -14.46 -1.50 -22.18
N ALA A 166 -14.97 -1.74 -20.96
CA ALA A 166 -15.97 -0.89 -20.31
C ALA A 166 -15.38 0.08 -19.27
N ASN A 167 -14.07 0.02 -18.99
CA ASN A 167 -13.43 0.84 -17.96
C ASN A 167 -12.71 2.06 -18.58
N PRO A 168 -13.23 3.30 -18.43
CA PRO A 168 -12.62 4.50 -18.99
C PRO A 168 -11.29 4.89 -18.34
N GLN A 169 -10.88 4.26 -17.23
CA GLN A 169 -9.53 4.42 -16.64
C GLN A 169 -8.41 3.71 -17.44
N LEU A 170 -8.73 3.25 -18.65
CA LEU A 170 -7.86 2.52 -19.57
C LEU A 170 -7.53 3.31 -20.84
N ASP A 171 -7.92 4.59 -20.90
CA ASP A 171 -7.53 5.49 -21.99
C ASP A 171 -6.00 5.68 -21.99
N PRO A 172 -5.27 5.22 -23.03
CA PRO A 172 -3.82 5.38 -23.13
C PRO A 172 -3.38 6.84 -23.38
N ALA A 173 -4.31 7.77 -23.62
CA ALA A 173 -3.99 9.11 -24.14
C ALA A 173 -3.50 10.14 -23.11
N SER A 174 -3.38 9.82 -21.82
CA SER A 174 -2.84 10.76 -20.82
C SER A 174 -1.32 10.62 -20.64
N GLU A 175 -0.54 10.90 -21.69
CA GLU A 175 0.94 10.89 -21.67
C GLU A 175 1.60 11.99 -20.80
N ARG A 176 0.95 12.46 -19.72
CA ARG A 176 1.47 13.51 -18.81
C ARG A 176 1.65 13.06 -17.35
N ALA A 177 1.72 11.77 -17.06
CA ALA A 177 1.98 11.22 -15.70
C ALA A 177 3.25 10.32 -15.64
N LEU A 178 4.41 10.85 -16.04
CA LEU A 178 5.59 10.06 -16.43
C LEU A 178 6.43 9.37 -15.32
N PHE A 179 6.05 9.45 -14.04
CA PHE A 179 6.73 8.72 -12.94
C PHE A 179 5.77 8.02 -11.97
N PHE A 180 4.64 8.64 -11.61
CA PHE A 180 3.67 8.06 -10.69
C PHE A 180 2.96 6.81 -11.23
N GLU A 181 2.93 6.62 -12.55
CA GLU A 181 2.40 5.39 -13.16
C GLU A 181 3.41 4.23 -13.20
N LYS A 182 4.69 4.49 -12.96
CA LYS A 182 5.74 3.46 -12.95
C LYS A 182 5.82 2.81 -11.57
N ASN A 183 6.22 1.54 -11.51
CA ASN A 183 6.53 0.93 -10.23
C ASN A 183 7.79 1.58 -9.65
N HIS A 184 7.72 2.02 -8.41
CA HIS A 184 8.81 2.78 -7.82
C HIS A 184 8.93 2.54 -6.31
N PHE A 185 10.12 2.85 -5.82
CA PHE A 185 10.49 2.85 -4.43
C PHE A 185 10.97 4.24 -4.02
N PHE A 186 10.55 4.69 -2.85
CA PHE A 186 11.12 5.84 -2.17
C PHE A 186 11.76 5.38 -0.89
N LEU A 187 13.06 5.67 -0.76
CA LEU A 187 13.91 4.97 0.17
C LEU A 187 14.71 5.94 1.05
N SER A 188 14.82 5.61 2.33
CA SER A 188 15.94 5.99 3.20
C SER A 188 16.51 4.71 3.83
N ARG A 189 17.55 4.81 4.66
CA ARG A 189 18.11 3.64 5.35
C ARG A 189 17.07 2.88 6.19
N GLU A 190 16.14 3.60 6.82
CA GLU A 190 15.13 3.04 7.73
C GLU A 190 13.71 3.06 7.14
N TYR A 191 13.53 3.55 5.92
CA TYR A 191 12.20 3.72 5.31
C TYR A 191 12.16 3.16 3.90
N CYS A 192 11.06 2.49 3.58
CA CYS A 192 10.73 2.03 2.24
C CYS A 192 9.25 2.31 1.97
N HIS A 193 8.97 3.03 0.90
CA HIS A 193 7.64 3.09 0.30
C HIS A 193 7.72 2.56 -1.14
N MET A 194 7.00 1.47 -1.41
CA MET A 194 6.81 0.91 -2.73
C MET A 194 5.42 1.25 -3.26
N HIS A 195 5.35 1.76 -4.48
CA HIS A 195 4.13 1.75 -5.28
C HIS A 195 4.33 0.79 -6.45
N SER A 196 3.32 -0.02 -6.74
CA SER A 196 3.32 -0.84 -7.93
C SER A 196 1.92 -0.93 -8.55
N ARG A 197 1.89 -0.86 -9.89
CA ARG A 197 0.69 -1.11 -10.70
C ARG A 197 0.91 -2.38 -11.53
N PHE A 198 0.24 -3.46 -11.13
CA PHE A 198 0.28 -4.74 -11.83
C PHE A 198 -0.94 -4.86 -12.75
N GLY A 199 -0.96 -4.03 -13.80
CA GLY A 199 -2.08 -3.92 -14.73
C GLY A 199 -3.25 -3.16 -14.12
N PHE A 200 -4.30 -3.87 -13.74
CA PHE A 200 -5.57 -3.31 -13.25
C PHE A 200 -5.68 -3.17 -11.73
N HIS A 201 -4.64 -3.55 -10.99
CA HIS A 201 -4.59 -3.36 -9.55
C HIS A 201 -3.31 -2.66 -9.13
N THR A 202 -3.41 -1.88 -8.06
CA THR A 202 -2.31 -1.20 -7.42
C THR A 202 -2.01 -1.84 -6.08
N VAL A 203 -0.73 -1.87 -5.73
CA VAL A 203 -0.22 -2.30 -4.43
C VAL A 203 0.70 -1.22 -3.91
N ASN A 204 0.44 -0.74 -2.71
CA ASN A 204 1.36 0.11 -1.96
C ASN A 204 1.87 -0.65 -0.74
N VAL A 205 3.16 -0.55 -0.49
CA VAL A 205 3.77 -1.07 0.74
C VAL A 205 4.60 0.02 1.36
N GLU A 206 4.41 0.28 2.64
CA GLU A 206 5.22 1.19 3.42
C GLU A 206 5.79 0.46 4.63
N ALA A 207 7.06 0.69 4.92
CA ALA A 207 7.73 0.16 6.10
C ALA A 207 8.74 1.18 6.64
N ARG A 208 8.61 1.52 7.93
CA ARG A 208 9.60 2.25 8.72
C ARG A 208 10.17 1.32 9.78
N LEU A 209 11.47 1.09 9.75
CA LEU A 209 12.22 0.20 10.65
C LEU A 209 13.46 0.92 11.19
N GLY A 210 13.32 1.58 12.34
CA GLY A 210 14.38 2.25 13.07
C GLY A 210 14.57 1.69 14.48
N ALA A 211 15.40 2.38 15.27
CA ALA A 211 15.85 1.92 16.58
C ALA A 211 14.75 1.82 17.65
N LEU A 212 13.66 2.57 17.50
CA LEU A 212 12.56 2.64 18.47
C LEU A 212 11.35 1.81 17.98
N PRO A 213 11.05 0.65 18.60
CA PRO A 213 9.98 -0.23 18.13
C PRO A 213 8.61 0.44 18.00
N GLN A 214 8.28 1.34 18.93
CA GLN A 214 7.02 2.08 18.94
C GLN A 214 6.84 3.03 17.74
N GLU A 215 7.93 3.41 17.07
CA GLU A 215 7.90 4.22 15.85
C GLU A 215 7.88 3.37 14.58
N ASN A 216 8.10 2.07 14.70
CA ASN A 216 8.15 1.17 13.57
C ASN A 216 6.74 0.77 13.15
N HIS A 217 6.50 0.81 11.86
CA HIS A 217 5.23 0.45 11.27
C HIS A 217 5.40 -0.15 9.87
N LEU A 218 4.44 -0.99 9.53
CA LEU A 218 4.26 -1.62 8.24
C LEU A 218 2.82 -1.39 7.79
N LEU A 219 2.67 -1.07 6.52
CA LEU A 219 1.39 -0.82 5.88
C LEU A 219 1.39 -1.52 4.52
N PHE A 220 0.38 -2.34 4.29
CA PHE A 220 0.10 -2.96 3.01
C PHE A 220 -1.25 -2.46 2.50
N GLN A 221 -1.30 -1.99 1.26
CA GLN A 221 -2.53 -1.59 0.60
C GLN A 221 -2.62 -2.28 -0.75
N LEU A 222 -3.81 -2.80 -1.07
CA LEU A 222 -4.12 -3.32 -2.39
C LEU A 222 -5.49 -2.81 -2.81
N ARG A 223 -5.62 -2.39 -4.07
CA ARG A 223 -6.89 -1.93 -4.65
C ARG A 223 -7.03 -2.33 -6.12
N GLY A 224 -8.27 -2.54 -6.55
CA GLY A 224 -8.63 -2.69 -7.95
C GLY A 224 -8.57 -4.15 -8.39
N GLY A 225 -8.41 -4.39 -9.70
CA GLY A 225 -8.49 -5.70 -10.35
C GLY A 225 -9.20 -5.62 -11.70
N ALA A 226 -9.06 -6.69 -12.50
CA ALA A 226 -9.63 -6.77 -13.85
C ALA A 226 -10.93 -7.57 -13.91
N ALA A 227 -11.29 -8.25 -12.81
CA ALA A 227 -12.51 -9.01 -12.67
C ALA A 227 -13.62 -8.19 -12.00
N ASN A 228 -14.86 -8.68 -12.07
CA ASN A 228 -16.01 -8.01 -11.48
C ASN A 228 -15.84 -7.72 -9.98
N LEU A 229 -16.61 -6.74 -9.49
CA LEU A 229 -16.48 -6.23 -8.12
C LEU A 229 -16.54 -7.33 -7.05
N GLU A 230 -17.43 -8.32 -7.20
CA GLU A 230 -17.57 -9.44 -6.27
C GLU A 230 -16.26 -10.23 -6.14
N ARG A 231 -15.62 -10.56 -7.27
CA ARG A 231 -14.34 -11.28 -7.28
C ARG A 231 -13.20 -10.45 -6.68
N ARG A 232 -13.19 -9.14 -6.93
CA ARG A 232 -12.18 -8.26 -6.34
C ARG A 232 -12.36 -8.16 -4.82
N MET A 233 -13.60 -8.09 -4.33
CA MET A 233 -13.94 -8.16 -2.90
C MET A 233 -13.53 -9.47 -2.24
N LEU A 234 -13.61 -10.59 -2.95
CA LEU A 234 -13.13 -11.87 -2.43
C LEU A 234 -11.59 -11.90 -2.33
N ARG A 235 -10.87 -11.29 -3.28
CA ARG A 235 -9.42 -11.15 -3.18
C ARG A 235 -9.00 -10.31 -1.99
N THR A 236 -9.66 -9.19 -1.72
CA THR A 236 -9.30 -8.33 -0.57
C THR A 236 -9.46 -9.07 0.76
N ARG A 237 -10.51 -9.88 0.89
CA ARG A 237 -10.70 -10.79 2.04
C ARG A 237 -9.58 -11.83 2.15
N LEU A 238 -9.22 -12.49 1.05
CA LEU A 238 -8.10 -13.44 1.02
C LEU A 238 -6.80 -12.79 1.52
N VAL A 239 -6.49 -11.58 1.06
CA VAL A 239 -5.30 -10.84 1.48
C VAL A 239 -5.32 -10.56 2.98
N ALA A 240 -6.44 -10.08 3.50
CA ALA A 240 -6.61 -9.87 4.94
C ALA A 240 -6.41 -11.18 5.72
N ASP A 241 -6.99 -12.28 5.25
CA ASP A 241 -6.90 -13.59 5.88
C ASP A 241 -5.47 -14.18 5.86
N VAL A 242 -4.66 -13.84 4.85
CA VAL A 242 -3.26 -14.28 4.74
C VAL A 242 -2.37 -13.45 5.67
N LEU A 243 -2.63 -12.15 5.82
CA LEU A 243 -1.82 -11.26 6.67
C LEU A 243 -2.18 -11.35 8.16
N ALA A 244 -3.43 -11.69 8.50
CA ALA A 244 -3.92 -11.72 9.88
C ALA A 244 -3.07 -12.61 10.84
N PRO A 245 -2.61 -13.82 10.45
CA PRO A 245 -1.76 -14.65 11.32
C PRO A 245 -0.42 -14.00 11.71
N PHE A 246 0.02 -12.97 10.99
CA PHE A 246 1.25 -12.23 11.25
C PHE A 246 1.00 -10.93 12.04
N GLY A 247 -0.18 -10.80 12.66
CA GLY A 247 -0.53 -9.68 13.53
C GLY A 247 -1.01 -8.41 12.81
N PHE A 248 -1.21 -8.47 11.49
CA PHE A 248 -1.77 -7.34 10.76
C PHE A 248 -3.25 -7.15 11.07
N THR A 249 -3.65 -5.90 11.32
CA THR A 249 -5.05 -5.49 11.37
C THR A 249 -5.46 -4.97 10.00
N ALA A 250 -6.45 -5.61 9.37
CA ALA A 250 -6.92 -5.25 8.04
C ALA A 250 -8.27 -4.53 8.05
N GLU A 251 -8.37 -3.46 7.29
CA GLU A 251 -9.61 -2.75 6.96
C GLU A 251 -9.97 -3.05 5.49
N LEU A 252 -11.19 -3.52 5.28
CA LEU A 252 -11.73 -3.87 3.96
C LEU A 252 -12.79 -2.86 3.54
N ASN A 253 -12.82 -2.55 2.25
CA ASN A 253 -13.98 -1.90 1.63
C ASN A 253 -13.97 -2.25 0.15
N HIS A 254 -15.05 -2.87 -0.31
CA HIS A 254 -15.16 -3.27 -1.70
C HIS A 254 -13.89 -3.96 -2.21
N ASP A 255 -13.26 -3.43 -3.26
CA ASP A 255 -12.06 -3.97 -3.89
C ASP A 255 -10.74 -3.38 -3.34
N ALA A 256 -10.77 -2.76 -2.16
CA ALA A 256 -9.61 -2.29 -1.43
C ALA A 256 -9.40 -2.98 -0.08
N VAL A 257 -8.14 -3.24 0.27
CA VAL A 257 -7.69 -3.69 1.60
C VAL A 257 -6.52 -2.82 2.06
N CYS A 258 -6.52 -2.46 3.34
CA CYS A 258 -5.40 -1.82 4.02
C CYS A 258 -5.08 -2.60 5.29
N ALA A 259 -3.90 -3.19 5.36
CA ALA A 259 -3.43 -3.97 6.49
C ALA A 259 -2.26 -3.26 7.17
N ARG A 260 -2.30 -3.13 8.50
CA ARG A 260 -1.30 -2.41 9.28
C ARG A 260 -0.74 -3.26 10.41
N ARG A 261 0.55 -3.10 10.69
CA ARG A 261 1.24 -3.65 11.85
C ARG A 261 2.24 -2.60 12.35
N GLY A 262 2.18 -2.24 13.63
CA GLY A 262 3.15 -1.31 14.24
C GLY A 262 3.61 -1.82 15.59
N ASN A 263 4.54 -1.13 16.24
CA ASN A 263 5.19 -1.60 17.46
C ASN A 263 5.88 -2.96 17.25
N VAL A 264 6.88 -2.95 16.37
CA VAL A 264 7.71 -4.11 16.00
C VAL A 264 9.18 -3.74 16.15
N ASP A 265 10.01 -4.69 16.57
CA ASP A 265 11.45 -4.52 16.44
C ASP A 265 11.88 -4.64 14.97
N ILE A 266 13.15 -4.31 14.70
CA ILE A 266 13.65 -4.29 13.32
C ILE A 266 13.66 -5.69 12.70
N GLU A 267 14.00 -6.72 13.48
CA GLU A 267 14.10 -8.09 12.95
C GLU A 267 12.72 -8.67 12.61
N GLU A 268 11.73 -8.48 13.48
CA GLU A 268 10.33 -8.81 13.19
C GLU A 268 9.84 -8.01 11.99
N GLY A 269 10.13 -6.71 11.95
CA GLY A 269 9.76 -5.83 10.86
C GLY A 269 10.31 -6.26 9.50
N GLU A 270 11.58 -6.69 9.42
CA GLU A 270 12.17 -7.25 8.20
C GLU A 270 11.43 -8.51 7.75
N ARG A 271 11.16 -9.43 8.68
CA ARG A 271 10.41 -10.67 8.36
C ARG A 271 9.00 -10.37 7.86
N LEU A 272 8.32 -9.39 8.44
CA LEU A 272 7.00 -8.94 8.00
C LEU A 272 7.06 -8.21 6.64
N ALA A 273 8.10 -7.42 6.38
CA ALA A 273 8.32 -6.80 5.08
C ALA A 273 8.50 -7.84 3.98
N ALA A 274 9.24 -8.93 4.25
CA ALA A 274 9.35 -10.05 3.32
C ALA A 274 7.99 -10.74 3.07
N VAL A 275 7.18 -10.96 4.12
CA VAL A 275 5.80 -11.47 3.96
C VAL A 275 4.96 -10.55 3.07
N MET A 276 5.00 -9.23 3.29
CA MET A 276 4.29 -8.27 2.44
C MET A 276 4.77 -8.31 0.99
N GLY A 277 6.08 -8.46 0.75
CA GLY A 277 6.64 -8.59 -0.59
C GLY A 277 6.13 -9.81 -1.32
N TYR A 278 6.08 -10.95 -0.63
CA TYR A 278 5.49 -12.17 -1.17
C TYR A 278 4.01 -11.97 -1.51
N VAL A 279 3.23 -11.41 -0.57
CA VAL A 279 1.79 -11.17 -0.78
C VAL A 279 1.55 -10.19 -1.94
N ALA A 280 2.37 -9.14 -2.10
CA ALA A 280 2.28 -8.19 -3.20
C ALA A 280 2.37 -8.87 -4.58
N ILE A 281 3.28 -9.85 -4.72
CA ILE A 281 3.50 -10.55 -5.98
C ILE A 281 2.51 -11.70 -6.19
N HIS A 282 2.23 -12.49 -5.17
CA HIS A 282 1.44 -13.71 -5.30
C HIS A 282 -0.08 -13.50 -5.22
N THR A 283 -0.52 -12.25 -5.05
CA THR A 283 -1.94 -11.84 -5.19
C THR A 283 -2.25 -11.22 -6.55
N ARG A 284 -1.24 -11.09 -7.42
CA ARG A 284 -1.39 -10.57 -8.79
C ARG A 284 -2.38 -11.42 -9.57
N GLN A 285 -3.41 -10.76 -10.10
CA GLN A 285 -4.47 -11.36 -10.92
C GLN A 285 -5.24 -12.50 -10.24
N LEU A 286 -5.12 -12.63 -8.90
CA LEU A 286 -5.80 -13.69 -8.16
C LEU A 286 -7.32 -13.48 -8.13
N ASP A 287 -7.79 -12.25 -8.34
CA ASP A 287 -9.21 -11.90 -8.51
C ASP A 287 -9.87 -12.73 -9.63
N MET A 288 -9.12 -13.19 -10.62
CA MET A 288 -9.68 -13.95 -11.75
C MET A 288 -10.26 -15.31 -11.36
N ILE A 289 -9.83 -15.89 -10.23
CA ILE A 289 -10.22 -17.24 -9.79
C ILE A 289 -11.06 -17.26 -8.52
N MET A 290 -11.44 -16.10 -7.98
CA MET A 290 -12.01 -16.00 -6.62
C MET A 290 -13.37 -16.69 -6.42
N GLN A 291 -14.04 -17.09 -7.49
CA GLN A 291 -15.29 -17.89 -7.41
C GLN A 291 -15.05 -19.41 -7.42
N ASP A 292 -13.81 -19.88 -7.61
CA ASP A 292 -13.44 -21.30 -7.55
C ASP A 292 -12.94 -21.65 -6.14
N ALA A 293 -13.86 -21.98 -5.23
CA ALA A 293 -13.55 -22.18 -3.82
C ALA A 293 -12.44 -23.22 -3.54
N PRO A 294 -12.42 -24.41 -4.17
CA PRO A 294 -11.30 -25.35 -4.03
C PRO A 294 -9.95 -24.74 -4.44
N GLN A 295 -9.91 -24.02 -5.56
CA GLN A 295 -8.68 -23.40 -6.04
C GLN A 295 -8.23 -22.26 -5.11
N VAL A 296 -9.16 -21.45 -4.61
CA VAL A 296 -8.90 -20.39 -3.62
C VAL A 296 -8.31 -20.99 -2.35
N ALA A 297 -8.91 -22.06 -1.82
CA ALA A 297 -8.46 -22.71 -0.59
C ALA A 297 -7.04 -23.28 -0.72
N ALA A 298 -6.75 -23.95 -1.83
CA ALA A 298 -5.41 -24.47 -2.12
C ALA A 298 -4.38 -23.35 -2.22
N ARG A 299 -4.71 -22.25 -2.93
CA ARG A 299 -3.83 -21.07 -3.03
C ARG A 299 -3.59 -20.41 -1.68
N ARG A 300 -4.64 -20.24 -0.86
CA ARG A 300 -4.53 -19.68 0.49
C ARG A 300 -3.59 -20.52 1.36
N ALA A 301 -3.74 -21.85 1.33
CA ALA A 301 -2.89 -22.75 2.10
C ALA A 301 -1.42 -22.65 1.71
N ALA A 302 -1.12 -22.69 0.40
CA ALA A 302 0.24 -22.54 -0.11
C ALA A 302 0.84 -21.15 0.25
N MET A 303 0.07 -20.08 0.10
CA MET A 303 0.53 -18.74 0.48
C MET A 303 0.86 -18.65 1.97
N LEU A 304 0.01 -19.21 2.84
CA LEU A 304 0.26 -19.22 4.29
C LEU A 304 1.50 -20.03 4.66
N GLU A 305 1.71 -21.17 4.01
CA GLU A 305 2.93 -21.97 4.19
C GLU A 305 4.18 -21.17 3.82
N HIS A 306 4.20 -20.55 2.63
CA HIS A 306 5.33 -19.72 2.20
C HIS A 306 5.55 -18.50 3.13
N CYS A 307 4.48 -17.82 3.52
CA CYS A 307 4.58 -16.67 4.42
C CYS A 307 5.11 -17.09 5.81
N ARG A 308 4.72 -18.27 6.32
CA ARG A 308 5.25 -18.80 7.59
C ARG A 308 6.73 -19.13 7.49
N ALA A 309 7.17 -19.74 6.39
CA ALA A 309 8.59 -20.02 6.16
C ALA A 309 9.41 -18.72 6.12
N LEU A 310 8.95 -17.72 5.34
CA LEU A 310 9.56 -16.39 5.29
C LEU A 310 9.63 -15.74 6.68
N TYR A 311 8.51 -15.77 7.42
CA TYR A 311 8.44 -15.20 8.76
C TYR A 311 9.30 -15.93 9.78
N ALA A 312 9.61 -17.22 9.55
CA ALA A 312 10.52 -17.99 10.38
C ALA A 312 11.99 -17.88 9.93
N GLY A 313 12.29 -17.12 8.87
CA GLY A 313 13.64 -17.02 8.29
C GLY A 313 14.11 -18.32 7.61
N GLN A 314 13.17 -19.17 7.19
CA GLN A 314 13.46 -20.44 6.53
C GLN A 314 13.59 -20.24 5.02
N ALA A 315 14.52 -20.98 4.40
CA ALA A 315 14.66 -21.01 2.95
C ALA A 315 13.42 -21.64 2.30
N LEU A 316 12.91 -21.01 1.26
CA LEU A 316 11.91 -21.58 0.37
C LEU A 316 12.66 -22.19 -0.81
N PHE A 317 12.99 -23.48 -0.65
CA PHE A 317 13.74 -24.36 -1.56
C PHE A 317 15.26 -24.11 -1.65
#